data_AF-A0A0F4ZES4-F1
#
_entry.id   AF-A0A0F4ZES4-F1
#
_cell.length_a   1.000
_cell.length_b   1.000
_cell.length_c   1.000
_cell.angle_alpha   90.00
_cell.angle_beta   90.00
_cell.angle_gamma   90.00
#
_symmetry.space_group_name_H-M   'P 1'
#
loop_
_entity.id
_entity.type
_entity.pdbx_description
1 polymer ?
#
loop_
_entity_poly.entity_id
_entity_poly.type
_entity_poly.pdbx_seq_one_letter_code
_entity_poly.pdbx_strand_id
1 'polypeptide(L)'
;MSLERHLVFYGTYHSHPVNLAIHMCTVPPIVFAVFCLAANSGPLISLPEWAAVSFLPLNLGTIAALTLGGLYVLLEPVAGILLAVLCIWGTAQVNELREIDLDNANKLAVGTLSVGWLLQLIGNAVFEKHIHEKVSHVLQAMFVAPLFVWFKVLFGLGYRSELQGRVNASVQKELAKIEKEKMAKKE
;
A
#
# COMPACT_ATOMS: atom_id res chain seq x y z
N MET A 1 2.20 15.88 3.44
CA MET A 1 1.65 15.49 4.76
C MET A 1 2.73 14.70 5.49
N SER A 2 2.88 14.81 6.81
CA SER A 2 3.97 14.12 7.52
C SER A 2 3.72 12.61 7.56
N LEU A 3 4.79 11.81 7.71
CA LEU A 3 4.70 10.35 7.93
C LEU A 3 3.68 10.01 9.01
N GLU A 4 3.78 10.63 10.19
CA GLU A 4 2.87 10.39 11.31
C GLU A 4 1.41 10.65 10.93
N ARG A 5 1.14 11.75 10.21
CA ARG A 5 -0.22 12.03 9.72
C ARG A 5 -0.73 10.95 8.76
N HIS A 6 0.11 10.43 7.87
CA HIS A 6 -0.27 9.33 6.98
C HIS A 6 -0.60 8.05 7.75
N LEU A 7 0.21 7.73 8.76
CA LEU A 7 -0.01 6.56 9.62
C LEU A 7 -1.28 6.69 10.48
N VAL A 8 -1.52 7.88 11.06
CA VAL A 8 -2.74 8.18 11.83
C VAL A 8 -3.96 8.13 10.94
N PHE A 9 -3.89 8.71 9.74
CA PHE A 9 -4.99 8.66 8.77
C PHE A 9 -5.37 7.22 8.48
N TYR A 10 -4.43 6.39 8.04
CA TYR A 10 -4.76 5.01 7.69
C TYR A 10 -5.20 4.17 8.90
N GLY A 11 -4.54 4.35 10.06
CA GLY A 11 -4.86 3.64 11.30
C GLY A 11 -6.22 4.01 11.90
N THR A 12 -6.72 5.23 11.63
CA THR A 12 -8.08 5.62 12.02
C THR A 12 -9.14 4.91 11.19
N TYR A 13 -8.82 4.58 9.94
CA TYR A 13 -9.76 3.97 8.98
C TYR A 13 -9.71 2.43 9.00
N HIS A 14 -8.63 1.85 9.54
CA HIS A 14 -8.38 0.41 9.59
C HIS A 14 -7.90 0.02 10.99
N SER A 15 -8.72 0.32 11.99
CA SER A 15 -8.39 0.19 13.41
C SER A 15 -8.78 -1.18 14.01
N HIS A 16 -9.80 -1.84 13.46
CA HIS A 16 -10.28 -3.14 13.91
C HIS A 16 -9.26 -4.23 13.58
N PRO A 17 -8.85 -5.09 14.54
CA PRO A 17 -7.74 -6.02 14.36
C PRO A 17 -7.93 -7.01 13.21
N VAL A 18 -9.17 -7.47 12.96
CA VAL A 18 -9.47 -8.38 11.85
C VAL A 18 -9.34 -7.67 10.50
N ASN A 19 -9.83 -6.42 10.40
CA ASN A 19 -9.72 -5.66 9.15
C ASN A 19 -8.26 -5.31 8.88
N LEU A 20 -7.53 -4.88 9.90
CA LEU A 20 -6.10 -4.67 9.83
C LEU A 20 -5.37 -5.92 9.32
N ALA A 21 -5.67 -7.11 9.84
CA ALA A 21 -5.06 -8.36 9.37
C ALA A 21 -5.37 -8.65 7.89
N ILE A 22 -6.61 -8.42 7.44
CA ILE A 22 -6.98 -8.55 6.03
C ILE A 22 -6.10 -7.63 5.17
N HIS A 23 -5.95 -6.37 5.56
CA HIS A 23 -5.13 -5.40 4.83
C HIS A 23 -3.64 -5.77 4.83
N MET A 24 -3.10 -6.22 5.97
CA MET A 24 -1.71 -6.70 6.08
C MET A 24 -1.42 -7.84 5.09
N CYS A 25 -2.37 -8.75 4.87
CA CYS A 25 -2.22 -9.89 3.98
C CYS A 25 -2.49 -9.56 2.50
N THR A 26 -3.35 -8.58 2.21
CA THR A 26 -3.83 -8.30 0.84
C THR A 26 -3.13 -7.11 0.17
N VAL A 27 -2.67 -6.11 0.92
CA VAL A 27 -2.01 -4.93 0.34
C VAL A 27 -0.71 -5.28 -0.41
N PRO A 28 0.24 -6.05 0.16
CA PRO A 28 1.47 -6.38 -0.57
C PRO A 28 1.22 -7.08 -1.93
N PRO A 29 0.42 -8.17 -2.03
CA PRO A 29 0.18 -8.81 -3.31
C PRO A 29 -0.64 -7.95 -4.28
N ILE A 30 -1.54 -7.08 -3.79
CA ILE A 30 -2.26 -6.11 -4.64
C ILE A 30 -1.27 -5.14 -5.31
N VAL A 31 -0.29 -4.61 -4.57
CA VAL A 31 0.71 -3.68 -5.14
C VAL A 31 1.45 -4.34 -6.30
N PHE A 32 1.93 -5.57 -6.12
CA PHE A 32 2.64 -6.29 -7.18
C PHE A 32 1.72 -6.68 -8.35
N ALA A 33 0.46 -7.02 -8.09
CA ALA A 33 -0.51 -7.25 -9.15
C ALA A 33 -0.79 -5.98 -9.97
N VAL A 34 -0.86 -4.81 -9.34
CA VAL A 34 -0.96 -3.51 -10.04
C VAL A 34 0.28 -3.25 -10.90
N PHE A 35 1.49 -3.47 -10.37
CA PHE A 35 2.73 -3.32 -11.14
C PHE A 35 2.79 -4.29 -12.33
N CYS A 36 2.38 -5.54 -12.13
CA CYS A 36 2.28 -6.55 -13.19
C CYS A 36 1.34 -6.12 -14.31
N LEU A 37 0.14 -5.63 -13.98
CA LEU A 37 -0.81 -5.16 -14.99
C LEU A 37 -0.34 -3.88 -15.68
N ALA A 38 0.25 -2.94 -14.94
CA ALA A 38 0.82 -1.72 -15.50
C ALA A 38 1.96 -2.02 -16.48
N ALA A 39 2.75 -3.07 -16.22
CA ALA A 39 3.84 -3.50 -17.11
C ALA A 39 3.37 -3.93 -18.52
N ASN A 40 2.07 -4.16 -18.74
CA ASN A 40 1.50 -4.38 -20.09
C ASN A 40 1.62 -3.19 -21.03
N SER A 41 1.96 -2.01 -20.53
CA SER A 41 2.37 -0.86 -21.34
C SER A 41 3.57 -1.16 -22.25
N GLY A 42 4.39 -2.18 -21.92
CA GLY A 42 5.69 -2.39 -22.55
C GLY A 42 6.69 -1.28 -22.16
N PRO A 43 7.96 -1.38 -22.61
CA PRO A 43 8.95 -0.34 -22.35
C PRO A 43 8.50 1.01 -22.94
N LEU A 44 8.36 2.03 -22.10
CA LEU A 44 7.97 3.38 -22.50
C LEU A 44 9.17 4.28 -22.78
N ILE A 45 10.32 3.97 -22.17
CA ILE A 45 11.57 4.68 -22.33
C ILE A 45 12.66 3.67 -22.69
N SER A 46 13.27 3.83 -23.87
CA SER A 46 14.40 3.02 -24.30
C SER A 46 15.67 3.46 -23.58
N LEU A 47 16.29 2.54 -22.85
CA LEU A 47 17.58 2.76 -22.20
C LEU A 47 18.72 2.25 -23.09
N PRO A 48 19.88 2.92 -23.09
CA PRO A 48 21.09 2.34 -23.69
C PRO A 48 21.50 1.07 -22.93
N GLU A 49 22.20 0.14 -23.61
CA GLU A 49 22.54 -1.18 -23.05
C GLU A 49 23.27 -1.09 -21.69
N TRP A 50 24.15 -0.10 -21.50
CA TRP A 50 24.88 0.09 -20.24
C TRP A 50 23.99 0.49 -19.05
N ALA A 51 22.78 0.99 -19.31
CA ALA A 51 21.80 1.38 -18.29
C ALA A 51 20.64 0.38 -18.16
N ALA A 52 20.56 -0.60 -19.06
CA ALA A 52 19.51 -1.61 -19.03
C ALA A 52 19.72 -2.55 -17.84
N VAL A 53 18.66 -2.76 -17.05
CA VAL A 53 18.65 -3.69 -15.92
C VAL A 53 17.70 -4.84 -16.25
N SER A 54 18.17 -6.08 -16.09
CA SER A 54 17.38 -7.29 -16.35
C SER A 54 16.05 -7.24 -15.60
N PHE A 55 14.97 -7.57 -16.32
CA PHE A 55 13.58 -7.59 -15.82
C PHE A 55 13.09 -6.25 -15.24
N LEU A 56 13.79 -5.14 -15.46
CA LEU A 56 13.35 -3.80 -15.07
C LEU A 56 13.34 -2.85 -16.26
N PRO A 57 12.69 -3.20 -17.39
CA PRO A 57 12.47 -2.23 -18.45
C PRO A 57 11.64 -1.07 -17.91
N LEU A 58 11.83 0.14 -18.42
CA LEU A 58 11.06 1.33 -18.03
C LEU A 58 9.64 1.31 -18.63
N ASN A 59 8.88 0.25 -18.32
CA ASN A 59 7.44 0.17 -18.48
C ASN A 59 6.72 0.88 -17.33
N LEU A 60 5.40 1.04 -17.44
CA LEU A 60 4.62 1.75 -16.43
C LEU A 60 4.69 1.09 -15.04
N GLY A 61 4.84 -0.24 -14.96
CA GLY A 61 5.00 -0.96 -13.69
C GLY A 61 6.32 -0.63 -12.98
N THR A 62 7.43 -0.63 -13.70
CA THR A 62 8.75 -0.22 -13.18
C THR A 62 8.77 1.24 -12.79
N ILE A 63 8.21 2.13 -13.63
CA ILE A 63 8.11 3.56 -13.33
C ILE A 63 7.26 3.80 -12.07
N ALA A 64 6.14 3.09 -11.93
CA ALA A 64 5.30 3.17 -10.73
C ALA A 64 6.05 2.70 -9.48
N ALA A 65 6.80 1.60 -9.55
CA ALA A 65 7.59 1.09 -8.44
C ALA A 65 8.70 2.06 -8.00
N LEU A 66 9.42 2.65 -8.96
CA LEU A 66 10.44 3.68 -8.70
C LEU A 66 9.83 4.94 -8.08
N THR A 67 8.69 5.39 -8.62
CA THR A 67 7.98 6.57 -8.11
C THR A 67 7.51 6.34 -6.67
N LEU A 68 6.87 5.19 -6.44
CA LEU A 68 6.35 4.84 -5.12
C LEU A 68 7.47 4.63 -4.11
N GLY A 69 8.53 3.93 -4.49
CA GLY A 69 9.74 3.76 -3.68
C GLY A 69 10.38 5.10 -3.32
N GLY A 70 10.53 6.01 -4.29
CA GLY A 70 11.04 7.36 -4.07
C GLY A 70 10.19 8.14 -3.06
N LEU A 71 8.86 8.08 -3.17
CA LEU A 71 7.96 8.71 -2.20
C LEU A 71 8.13 8.12 -0.79
N TYR A 72 8.36 6.82 -0.65
CA TYR A 72 8.59 6.19 0.65
C TYR A 72 9.92 6.59 1.27
N VAL A 73 11.00 6.67 0.48
CA VAL A 73 12.29 7.19 0.93
C VAL A 73 12.16 8.64 1.41
N LEU A 74 11.39 9.47 0.68
CA LEU A 74 11.14 10.86 1.09
C LEU A 74 10.33 10.98 2.39
N LEU A 75 9.40 10.05 2.64
CA LEU A 75 8.59 10.04 3.87
C LEU A 75 9.38 9.53 5.08
N GLU A 76 10.19 8.49 4.89
CA GLU A 76 11.07 7.98 5.93
C GLU A 76 12.27 7.25 5.29
N PRO A 77 13.49 7.82 5.35
CA PRO A 77 14.62 7.27 4.59
C PRO A 77 14.96 5.82 4.92
N VAL A 78 14.98 5.44 6.20
CA VAL A 78 15.49 4.11 6.60
C VAL A 78 14.49 3.00 6.23
N ALA A 79 13.26 3.08 6.71
CA ALA A 79 12.21 2.12 6.36
C ALA A 79 11.80 2.23 4.88
N GLY A 80 11.83 3.45 4.34
CA GLY A 80 11.46 3.74 2.96
C GLY A 80 12.43 3.15 1.94
N ILE A 81 13.75 3.15 2.22
CA ILE A 81 14.74 2.48 1.35
C ILE A 81 14.45 0.98 1.31
N LEU A 82 14.22 0.34 2.46
CA LEU A 82 13.91 -1.10 2.50
C LEU A 82 12.63 -1.42 1.73
N LEU A 83 11.58 -0.61 1.88
CA LEU A 83 10.34 -0.80 1.14
C LEU A 83 10.51 -0.52 -0.36
N ALA A 84 11.30 0.48 -0.74
CA ALA A 84 11.62 0.76 -2.14
C ALA A 84 12.37 -0.42 -2.79
N VAL A 85 13.33 -1.02 -2.09
CA VAL A 85 14.02 -2.22 -2.55
C VAL A 85 13.04 -3.37 -2.75
N LEU A 86 12.11 -3.61 -1.82
CA LEU A 86 11.07 -4.63 -1.97
C LEU A 86 10.15 -4.36 -3.16
N CYS A 87 9.76 -3.09 -3.39
CA CYS A 87 8.98 -2.71 -4.56
C CYS A 87 9.73 -2.98 -5.86
N ILE A 88 10.98 -2.55 -5.97
CA ILE A 88 11.79 -2.74 -7.19
C ILE A 88 12.06 -4.23 -7.43
N TRP A 89 12.45 -4.98 -6.40
CA TRP A 89 12.69 -6.42 -6.50
C TRP A 89 11.41 -7.16 -6.91
N GLY A 90 10.28 -6.90 -6.27
CA GLY A 90 9.01 -7.52 -6.63
C GLY A 90 8.57 -7.15 -8.05
N THR A 91 8.84 -5.92 -8.51
CA THR A 91 8.60 -5.52 -9.89
C THR A 91 9.47 -6.29 -10.89
N ALA A 92 10.73 -6.55 -10.56
CA ALA A 92 11.59 -7.41 -11.37
C ALA A 92 11.01 -8.83 -11.49
N GLN A 93 10.56 -9.42 -10.36
CA GLN A 93 9.94 -10.75 -10.36
C GLN A 93 8.67 -10.81 -11.21
N VAL A 94 7.78 -9.82 -11.14
CA VAL A 94 6.56 -9.84 -11.98
C VAL A 94 6.89 -9.62 -13.46
N ASN A 95 7.91 -8.83 -13.81
CA ASN A 95 8.34 -8.69 -15.20
C ASN A 95 8.95 -10.00 -15.74
N GLU A 96 9.77 -10.68 -14.95
CA GLU A 96 10.32 -12.01 -15.29
C GLU A 96 9.18 -13.02 -15.53
N LEU A 97 8.20 -13.09 -14.63
CA LEU A 97 7.02 -13.96 -14.81
C LEU A 97 6.24 -13.63 -16.08
N ARG A 98 6.13 -12.35 -16.43
CA ARG A 98 5.46 -11.90 -17.67
C ARG A 98 6.24 -12.27 -18.93
N GLU A 99 7.57 -12.32 -18.88
CA GLU A 99 8.40 -12.79 -20.00
C GLU A 99 8.27 -14.31 -20.21
N ILE A 100 8.07 -15.07 -19.14
CA ILE A 100 7.84 -16.53 -19.19
C ILE A 100 6.44 -16.84 -19.74
N ASP A 101 5.40 -16.26 -19.15
CA ASP A 101 4.01 -16.46 -19.55
C ASP A 101 3.16 -15.23 -19.21
N LEU A 102 3.01 -14.36 -20.21
CA LEU A 102 2.26 -13.11 -20.10
C LEU A 102 0.79 -13.33 -19.72
N ASP A 103 0.14 -14.34 -20.30
CA ASP A 103 -1.29 -14.58 -20.11
C ASP A 103 -1.55 -15.09 -18.68
N ASN A 104 -0.73 -16.04 -18.21
CA ASN A 104 -0.83 -16.53 -16.84
C ASN A 104 -0.47 -15.44 -15.81
N ALA A 105 0.58 -14.65 -16.05
CA ALA A 105 0.94 -13.54 -15.17
C ALA A 105 -0.21 -12.52 -15.03
N ASN A 106 -0.87 -12.16 -16.14
CA ASN A 106 -2.02 -11.27 -16.13
C ASN A 106 -3.24 -11.90 -15.44
N LYS A 107 -3.53 -13.19 -15.67
CA LYS A 107 -4.60 -13.91 -14.97
C LYS A 107 -4.39 -13.93 -13.46
N LEU A 108 -3.17 -14.24 -13.01
CA LEU A 108 -2.80 -14.22 -11.59
C LEU A 108 -2.93 -12.82 -10.98
N ALA A 109 -2.49 -11.78 -11.70
CA ALA A 109 -2.59 -10.40 -11.25
C ALA A 109 -4.06 -9.94 -11.13
N VAL A 110 -4.90 -10.22 -12.14
CA VAL A 110 -6.34 -9.90 -12.10
C VAL A 110 -7.02 -10.68 -10.97
N GLY A 111 -6.74 -11.97 -10.82
CA GLY A 111 -7.28 -12.79 -9.72
C GLY A 111 -6.89 -12.25 -8.35
N THR A 112 -5.61 -11.90 -8.17
CA THR A 112 -5.08 -11.30 -6.94
C THR A 112 -5.76 -9.98 -6.62
N LEU A 113 -5.93 -9.09 -7.61
CA LEU A 113 -6.64 -7.82 -7.41
C LEU A 113 -8.10 -8.06 -7.02
N SER A 114 -8.78 -8.97 -7.72
CA SER A 114 -10.20 -9.25 -7.50
C SER A 114 -10.45 -9.79 -6.10
N VAL A 115 -9.69 -10.80 -5.69
CA VAL A 115 -9.81 -11.41 -4.35
C VAL A 115 -9.35 -10.43 -3.27
N GLY A 116 -8.21 -9.76 -3.47
CA GLY A 116 -7.67 -8.82 -2.49
C GLY A 116 -8.61 -7.64 -2.22
N TRP A 117 -9.14 -7.01 -3.27
CA TRP A 117 -10.12 -5.93 -3.12
C TRP A 117 -11.43 -6.42 -2.50
N LEU A 118 -11.94 -7.59 -2.89
CA LEU A 118 -13.15 -8.15 -2.29
C LEU A 118 -12.99 -8.33 -0.77
N LEU A 119 -11.86 -8.91 -0.35
CA LEU A 119 -11.56 -9.09 1.07
C LEU A 119 -11.45 -7.76 1.82
N GLN A 120 -10.77 -6.75 1.26
CA GLN A 120 -10.66 -5.42 1.88
C GLN A 120 -12.00 -4.70 1.96
N LEU A 121 -12.83 -4.79 0.90
CA LEU A 121 -14.17 -4.20 0.89
C LEU A 121 -15.07 -4.84 1.95
N ILE A 122 -15.03 -6.17 2.08
CA ILE A 122 -15.75 -6.90 3.13
C ILE A 122 -15.22 -6.49 4.50
N GLY A 123 -13.91 -6.44 4.68
CA GLY A 123 -13.28 -6.04 5.93
C GLY A 123 -13.74 -4.65 6.38
N ASN A 124 -13.69 -3.67 5.48
CA ASN A 124 -14.17 -2.32 5.73
C ASN A 124 -15.68 -2.27 6.02
N ALA A 125 -16.50 -2.94 5.22
CA ALA A 125 -17.95 -2.92 5.38
C ALA A 125 -18.42 -3.59 6.68
N VAL A 126 -17.75 -4.67 7.09
CA VAL A 126 -18.15 -5.45 8.28
C VAL A 126 -17.57 -4.85 9.56
N PHE A 127 -16.33 -4.39 9.55
CA PHE A 127 -15.62 -3.99 10.76
C PHE A 127 -15.44 -2.47 10.93
N GLU A 128 -15.48 -1.70 9.84
CA GLU A 128 -15.21 -0.24 9.83
C GLU A 128 -16.41 0.57 9.32
N LYS A 129 -17.64 0.11 9.64
CA LYS A 129 -18.98 0.63 9.26
C LYS A 129 -19.19 2.15 9.39
N HIS A 130 -18.23 2.84 9.96
CA HIS A 130 -18.28 4.20 10.43
C HIS A 130 -17.72 5.21 9.45
N ILE A 131 -16.98 4.74 8.44
CA ILE A 131 -16.04 5.58 7.72
C ILE A 131 -16.26 5.44 6.22
N HIS A 132 -17.10 6.31 5.67
CA HIS A 132 -17.24 6.45 4.22
C HIS A 132 -16.11 7.35 3.72
N GLU A 133 -15.15 6.76 3.02
CA GLU A 133 -14.09 7.53 2.37
C GLU A 133 -14.66 8.37 1.21
N LYS A 134 -14.31 9.66 1.16
CA LYS A 134 -14.46 10.43 -0.09
C LYS A 134 -13.48 9.87 -1.11
N VAL A 135 -13.81 9.91 -2.40
CA VAL A 135 -12.95 9.37 -3.49
C VAL A 135 -11.50 9.89 -3.43
N SER A 136 -11.29 11.14 -3.02
CA SER A 136 -9.94 11.72 -2.83
C SER A 136 -9.13 11.02 -1.74
N HIS A 137 -9.79 10.49 -0.71
CA HIS A 137 -9.18 9.70 0.36
C HIS A 137 -8.80 8.30 -0.10
N VAL A 138 -9.55 7.71 -1.05
CA VAL A 138 -9.24 6.38 -1.60
C VAL A 138 -7.90 6.40 -2.34
N LEU A 139 -7.68 7.38 -3.23
CA LEU A 139 -6.39 7.52 -3.94
C LEU A 139 -5.24 7.74 -2.95
N GLN A 140 -5.44 8.61 -1.96
CA GLN A 140 -4.46 8.81 -0.90
C GLN A 140 -4.19 7.52 -0.10
N ALA A 141 -5.24 6.76 0.22
CA ALA A 141 -5.16 5.50 0.95
C ALA A 141 -4.38 4.45 0.16
N MET A 142 -4.52 4.39 -1.17
CA MET A 142 -3.76 3.47 -2.03
C MET A 142 -2.25 3.71 -1.94
N PHE A 143 -1.78 4.96 -1.96
CA PHE A 143 -0.35 5.27 -1.83
C PHE A 143 0.18 5.01 -0.41
N VAL A 144 -0.66 5.25 0.60
CA VAL A 144 -0.30 5.14 2.02
C VAL A 144 -0.36 3.71 2.53
N ALA A 145 -1.25 2.87 2.01
CA ALA A 145 -1.48 1.51 2.50
C ALA A 145 -0.20 0.65 2.58
N PRO A 146 0.67 0.60 1.55
CA PRO A 146 1.88 -0.24 1.62
C PRO A 146 2.86 0.27 2.67
N LEU A 147 3.02 1.58 2.79
CA LEU A 147 3.83 2.21 3.83
C LEU A 147 3.26 1.89 5.22
N PHE A 148 1.94 2.00 5.41
CA PHE A 148 1.31 1.71 6.68
C PHE A 148 1.51 0.23 7.09
N VAL A 149 1.23 -0.71 6.18
CA VAL A 149 1.43 -2.15 6.42
C VAL A 149 2.90 -2.44 6.78
N TRP A 150 3.83 -1.82 6.05
CA TRP A 150 5.26 -1.93 6.35
C TRP A 150 5.60 -1.41 7.75
N PHE A 151 5.08 -0.24 8.13
CA PHE A 151 5.27 0.32 9.47
C PHE A 151 4.64 -0.54 10.56
N LYS A 152 3.52 -1.22 10.31
CA LYS A 152 2.93 -2.15 11.29
C LYS A 152 3.84 -3.35 11.56
N VAL A 153 4.51 -3.88 10.54
CA VAL A 153 5.55 -4.91 10.72
C VAL A 153 6.71 -4.35 11.54
N LEU A 154 7.26 -3.20 11.12
CA LEU A 154 8.41 -2.58 11.77
C LEU A 154 8.14 -2.19 13.24
N PHE A 155 6.95 -1.68 13.54
CA PHE A 155 6.49 -1.42 14.90
C PHE A 155 6.45 -2.70 15.75
N GLY A 156 6.01 -3.82 15.16
CA GLY A 156 6.07 -5.14 15.82
C GLY A 156 7.50 -5.60 16.13
N LEU A 157 8.48 -5.14 15.36
CA LEU A 157 9.91 -5.39 15.57
C LEU A 157 10.58 -4.35 16.50
N GLY A 158 9.82 -3.40 17.04
CA GLY A 158 10.32 -2.36 17.94
C GLY A 158 10.95 -1.14 17.25
N TYR A 159 10.89 -1.05 15.92
CA TYR A 159 11.39 0.12 15.19
C TYR A 159 10.54 1.35 15.51
N ARG A 160 11.16 2.47 15.90
CA ARG A 160 10.48 3.75 16.20
C ARG A 160 9.29 3.61 17.17
N SER A 161 9.50 2.93 18.30
CA SER A 161 8.49 2.74 19.36
C SER A 161 7.83 4.03 19.85
N GLU A 162 8.57 5.14 19.95
CA GLU A 162 8.00 6.45 20.29
C GLU A 162 6.98 6.94 19.25
N LEU A 163 7.28 6.77 17.96
CA LEU A 163 6.36 7.11 16.87
C LEU A 163 5.12 6.23 16.93
N GLN A 164 5.28 4.92 17.16
CA GLN A 164 4.16 4.00 17.36
C GLN A 164 3.24 4.48 18.49
N GLY A 165 3.83 4.90 19.62
CA GLY A 165 3.09 5.45 20.75
C GLY A 165 2.27 6.69 20.37
N ARG A 166 2.88 7.66 19.67
CA ARG A 166 2.18 8.87 19.21
C ARG A 166 1.09 8.58 18.18
N VAL A 167 1.34 7.68 17.23
CA VAL A 167 0.36 7.24 16.24
C VAL A 167 -0.84 6.59 16.92
N ASN A 168 -0.61 5.64 17.84
CA ASN A 168 -1.67 4.96 18.57
C ASN A 168 -2.51 5.94 19.39
N ALA A 169 -1.87 6.84 20.14
CA ALA A 169 -2.58 7.86 20.93
C ALA A 169 -3.45 8.77 20.04
N SER A 170 -2.92 9.18 18.89
CA SER A 170 -3.64 10.03 17.93
C SER A 170 -4.81 9.30 17.28
N VAL A 171 -4.64 8.03 16.89
CA VAL A 171 -5.72 7.19 16.35
C VAL A 171 -6.85 7.05 17.37
N GLN A 172 -6.55 6.74 18.64
CA GLN A 172 -7.58 6.63 19.68
C GLN A 172 -8.34 7.95 19.89
N LYS A 173 -7.62 9.09 19.84
CA LYS A 173 -8.24 10.41 19.92
C LYS A 173 -9.22 10.68 18.77
N GLU A 174 -8.83 10.35 17.53
CA GLU A 174 -9.70 10.52 16.35
C GLU A 174 -10.91 9.58 16.38
N LEU A 175 -10.74 8.32 16.80
CA LEU A 175 -11.84 7.38 16.97
C LEU A 175 -12.87 7.87 17.99
N ALA A 176 -12.41 8.34 19.16
CA ALA A 176 -13.30 8.91 20.19
C ALA A 176 -14.05 10.16 19.69
N LYS A 177 -13.41 10.96 18.83
CA LYS A 177 -14.06 12.12 18.19
C LYS A 177 -15.15 11.69 17.22
N ILE A 178 -14.87 10.72 16.35
CA ILE A 178 -15.84 10.16 15.39
C ILE A 178 -17.05 9.57 16.13
N GLU A 179 -16.82 8.88 17.25
CA GLU A 179 -17.89 8.32 18.08
C GLU A 179 -18.78 9.42 18.68
N LYS A 180 -18.20 10.47 19.27
CA LYS A 180 -18.96 11.61 19.79
C LYS A 180 -19.78 12.31 18.72
N GLU A 181 -19.19 12.58 17.55
CA GLU A 181 -19.90 13.22 16.42
C GLU A 181 -21.08 12.38 15.93
N LYS A 182 -21.01 11.05 16.03
CA LYS A 182 -22.12 10.16 15.69
C LYS A 182 -23.23 10.17 16.72
N MET A 183 -22.89 10.20 18.01
CA MET A 183 -23.89 10.31 19.07
C MET A 183 -24.68 11.61 18.93
N ALA A 184 -23.98 12.73 18.72
CA ALA A 184 -24.61 14.05 18.52
C ALA A 184 -25.47 14.16 17.25
N LYS A 185 -25.28 13.31 16.24
CA LYS A 185 -26.12 13.27 15.02
C LYS A 185 -27.35 12.38 15.17
N LYS A 186 -27.42 11.58 16.23
CA LYS A 186 -28.56 10.70 16.54
C LYS A 186 -29.54 11.33 17.53
N GLU A 187 -29.12 12.38 18.24
CA GLU A 187 -29.94 13.26 19.07
C GLU A 187 -30.62 14.34 18.23
#